data_AF-A0AAI8GAH6-F1
#
_entry.id   AF-A0AAI8GAH6-F1
#
_cell.length_a   1.000
_cell.length_b   1.000
_cell.length_c   1.000
_cell.angle_alpha   90.00
_cell.angle_beta   90.00
_cell.angle_gamma   90.00
#
_symmetry.space_group_name_H-M   'P 1'
#
loop_
_entity.id
_entity.type
_entity.pdbx_description
1 polymer ?
#
loop_
_entity_poly.entity_id
_entity_poly.type
_entity_poly.pdbx_seq_one_letter_code
_entity_poly.pdbx_strand_id
1 'polypeptide(L)'
;MKKLILILILQVASVCNAQKIYPSYPGVPIDDYPYLTQITYYDLNYVSNRITKFLYANNNMNDLPDKNIYNLKDGVGTITMPYIEMSSRGKQSKLTVTYNLFKVDGEFVIKSLKITGDYDKMVLFYVTFWNTEINVEKNYSITNNFVQDLITFNNNVQNPIITVTNTTISDTNKFTTDFLNKKKLEQSQTINLDTDNRNIVEDKSETIIEDKPIKRNTPIIKTEKKVFKVKKKKDTFTFNNPIDETLKNKTIEYYKTFKDFNCTITATLTYYDDVLKENSIRFVSSDCN
;
A
#
# COMPACT_ATOMS: atom_id res chain seq x y z
N MET A 1 47.03 -33.62 -24.03
CA MET A 1 45.61 -33.97 -23.84
C MET A 1 45.06 -33.57 -22.46
N LYS A 2 45.38 -34.21 -21.33
CA LYS A 2 44.72 -33.93 -20.01
C LYS A 2 44.54 -32.44 -19.63
N LYS A 3 45.53 -31.56 -19.89
CA LYS A 3 45.42 -30.11 -19.60
C LYS A 3 44.37 -29.33 -20.43
N LEU A 4 44.02 -29.79 -21.64
CA LEU A 4 43.02 -29.14 -22.50
C LEU A 4 41.59 -29.35 -22.01
N ILE A 5 41.30 -30.55 -21.48
CA ILE A 5 39.98 -30.90 -20.93
C ILE A 5 39.64 -30.01 -19.73
N LEU A 6 40.62 -29.69 -18.89
CA LEU A 6 40.43 -28.84 -17.71
C LEU A 6 40.00 -27.40 -18.09
N ILE A 7 40.58 -26.84 -19.16
CA ILE A 7 40.23 -25.50 -19.67
C ILE A 7 38.81 -25.50 -20.24
N LEU A 8 38.43 -26.56 -20.96
CA LEU A 8 37.07 -26.70 -21.52
C LEU A 8 36.01 -26.77 -20.41
N ILE A 9 36.27 -27.53 -19.33
CA ILE A 9 35.38 -27.62 -18.17
C ILE A 9 35.25 -26.26 -17.46
N LEU A 10 36.35 -25.52 -17.30
CA LEU A 10 36.34 -24.17 -16.72
C LEU A 10 35.49 -23.18 -17.54
N GLN A 11 35.54 -23.25 -18.88
CA GLN A 11 34.72 -22.38 -19.74
C GLN A 11 33.23 -22.73 -19.69
N VAL A 12 32.86 -24.02 -19.59
CA VAL A 12 31.45 -24.43 -19.44
C VAL A 12 30.91 -24.02 -18.06
N ALA A 13 31.72 -24.11 -17.00
CA ALA A 13 31.31 -23.70 -15.65
C ALA A 13 30.95 -22.20 -15.57
N SER A 14 31.62 -21.33 -16.33
CA SER A 14 31.37 -19.88 -16.36
C SER A 14 30.08 -19.44 -17.08
N VAL A 15 29.34 -20.33 -17.75
CA VAL A 15 28.09 -19.97 -18.45
C VAL A 15 26.83 -20.18 -17.58
N CYS A 16 26.94 -20.94 -16.48
CA CYS A 16 25.82 -21.20 -15.58
C CYS A 16 25.77 -20.22 -14.41
N ASN A 17 24.63 -19.56 -14.24
CA ASN A 17 24.30 -18.70 -13.10
C ASN A 17 25.22 -17.48 -12.91
N ALA A 18 25.30 -16.63 -13.93
CA ALA A 18 25.20 -15.20 -13.64
C ALA A 18 23.87 -14.99 -12.86
N GLN A 19 23.96 -14.83 -11.54
CA GLN A 19 22.80 -14.50 -10.73
C GLN A 19 22.22 -13.19 -11.26
N LYS A 20 20.96 -13.20 -11.72
CA LYS A 20 20.24 -11.96 -12.00
C LYS A 20 20.11 -11.20 -10.68
N ILE A 21 20.99 -10.22 -10.48
CA ILE A 21 20.86 -9.21 -9.44
C ILE A 21 19.69 -8.32 -9.87
N TYR A 22 18.48 -8.71 -9.47
CA TYR A 22 17.33 -7.82 -9.54
C TYR A 22 17.61 -6.64 -8.61
N PRO A 23 17.28 -5.40 -9.00
CA PRO A 23 17.46 -4.26 -8.12
C PRO A 23 16.64 -4.46 -6.85
N SER A 24 17.25 -4.20 -5.69
CA SER A 24 16.50 -3.90 -4.48
C SER A 24 15.77 -2.59 -4.76
N TYR A 25 14.44 -2.66 -4.81
CA TYR A 25 13.60 -1.47 -4.91
C TYR A 25 13.49 -0.86 -3.50
N PRO A 26 14.08 0.31 -3.22
CA PRO A 26 13.84 1.00 -1.95
C PRO A 26 12.36 1.38 -1.88
N GLY A 27 11.76 1.24 -0.69
CA GLY A 27 10.38 1.66 -0.45
C GLY A 27 10.20 3.14 -0.80
N VAL A 28 9.38 3.43 -1.80
CA VAL A 28 9.18 4.80 -2.28
C VAL A 28 8.30 5.54 -1.27
N PRO A 29 8.73 6.69 -0.71
CA PRO A 29 7.91 7.45 0.22
C PRO A 29 6.70 8.05 -0.51
N ILE A 30 5.52 7.46 -0.32
CA ILE A 30 4.27 7.95 -0.92
C ILE A 30 3.65 9.01 0.00
N ASP A 31 4.29 10.18 0.07
CA ASP A 31 3.97 11.21 1.06
C ASP A 31 2.56 11.84 0.92
N ASP A 32 1.92 11.72 -0.26
CA ASP A 32 0.65 12.42 -0.59
C ASP A 32 -0.64 11.62 -0.32
N TYR A 33 -0.60 10.30 -0.08
CA TYR A 33 -1.82 9.46 -0.12
C TYR A 33 -1.96 8.46 1.05
N PRO A 34 -2.42 8.88 2.24
CA PRO A 34 -2.47 8.06 3.46
C PRO A 34 -3.43 6.85 3.46
N TYR A 35 -4.14 6.57 2.37
CA TYR A 35 -5.15 5.50 2.26
C TYR A 35 -5.05 4.65 0.97
N LEU A 36 -3.87 4.53 0.36
CA LEU A 36 -3.71 3.82 -0.93
C LEU A 36 -4.04 2.32 -0.92
N THR A 37 -3.83 1.65 0.20
CA THR A 37 -3.75 0.17 0.23
C THR A 37 -5.10 -0.56 0.19
N GLN A 38 -6.21 0.16 0.33
CA GLN A 38 -7.56 -0.39 0.38
C GLN A 38 -8.27 -0.24 -0.98
N ILE A 39 -8.47 -1.37 -1.66
CA ILE A 39 -9.08 -1.49 -2.98
C ILE A 39 -10.55 -1.94 -2.89
N THR A 40 -10.92 -2.78 -1.91
CA THR A 40 -12.30 -3.27 -1.76
C THR A 40 -13.20 -2.37 -0.90
N TYR A 41 -12.71 -1.18 -0.56
CA TYR A 41 -13.31 -0.29 0.43
C TYR A 41 -14.15 0.83 -0.18
N TYR A 42 -13.77 1.30 -1.36
CA TYR A 42 -14.40 2.43 -2.05
C TYR A 42 -15.11 1.98 -3.34
N ASP A 43 -15.66 2.94 -4.08
CA ASP A 43 -16.20 2.74 -5.42
C ASP A 43 -15.11 2.47 -6.48
N LEU A 44 -15.55 1.90 -7.60
CA LEU A 44 -14.70 1.62 -8.75
C LEU A 44 -13.98 2.85 -9.32
N ASN A 45 -14.62 4.01 -9.42
CA ASN A 45 -14.06 5.16 -10.13
C ASN A 45 -12.87 5.75 -9.36
N TYR A 46 -13.01 5.90 -8.05
CA TYR A 46 -11.93 6.27 -7.13
C TYR A 46 -10.74 5.31 -7.24
N VAL A 47 -10.97 3.98 -7.23
CA VAL A 47 -9.90 2.98 -7.23
C VAL A 47 -9.24 2.83 -8.61
N SER A 48 -10.03 2.72 -9.68
CA SER A 48 -9.49 2.57 -11.05
C SER A 48 -8.69 3.79 -11.49
N ASN A 49 -9.14 5.02 -11.20
CA ASN A 49 -8.36 6.22 -11.47
C ASN A 49 -7.03 6.25 -10.69
N ARG A 50 -7.00 5.77 -9.43
CA ARG A 50 -5.75 5.66 -8.65
C ARG A 50 -4.80 4.62 -9.26
N ILE A 51 -5.32 3.44 -9.63
CA ILE A 51 -4.51 2.38 -10.27
C ILE A 51 -3.96 2.84 -11.62
N THR A 52 -4.76 3.48 -12.47
CA THR A 52 -4.28 4.05 -13.75
C THR A 52 -3.22 5.12 -13.55
N LYS A 53 -3.44 6.10 -12.66
CA LYS A 53 -2.43 7.15 -12.36
C LYS A 53 -1.13 6.54 -11.82
N PHE A 54 -1.21 5.53 -10.96
CA PHE A 54 -0.06 4.84 -10.41
C PHE A 54 0.70 4.01 -11.45
N LEU A 55 -0.01 3.31 -12.34
CA LEU A 55 0.59 2.53 -13.42
C LEU A 55 1.29 3.44 -14.44
N TYR A 56 0.70 4.60 -14.74
CA TYR A 56 1.30 5.65 -15.56
C TYR A 56 2.60 6.17 -14.95
N ALA A 57 2.53 6.73 -13.74
CA ALA A 57 3.66 7.41 -13.09
C ALA A 57 4.78 6.46 -12.65
N ASN A 58 4.43 5.32 -12.02
CA ASN A 58 5.41 4.48 -11.31
C ASN A 58 5.76 3.17 -12.04
N ASN A 59 5.00 2.78 -13.07
CA ASN A 59 5.27 1.57 -13.85
C ASN A 59 5.55 1.83 -15.35
N ASN A 60 5.46 3.09 -15.81
CA ASN A 60 5.58 3.49 -17.22
C ASN A 60 4.53 2.80 -18.12
N MET A 61 3.28 2.70 -17.68
CA MET A 61 2.20 2.00 -18.41
C MET A 61 0.95 2.85 -18.60
N ASN A 62 0.46 2.94 -19.84
CA ASN A 62 -0.83 3.57 -20.14
C ASN A 62 -1.93 2.51 -20.19
N ASP A 63 -3.17 2.91 -19.90
CA ASP A 63 -4.36 2.10 -20.18
C ASP A 63 -4.64 2.00 -21.70
N LEU A 64 -5.46 1.04 -22.09
CA LEU A 64 -5.96 0.88 -23.45
C LEU A 64 -7.50 0.80 -23.40
N PRO A 65 -8.20 1.95 -23.26
CA PRO A 65 -9.63 1.98 -22.93
C PRO A 65 -10.51 1.31 -24.00
N ASP A 66 -10.13 1.39 -25.28
CA ASP A 66 -10.79 0.71 -26.41
C ASP A 66 -10.74 -0.83 -26.32
N LYS A 67 -9.97 -1.38 -25.37
CA LYS A 67 -9.78 -2.81 -25.11
C LYS A 67 -10.28 -3.23 -23.72
N ASN A 68 -10.98 -2.33 -23.02
CA ASN A 68 -11.66 -2.68 -21.77
C ASN A 68 -12.81 -3.66 -22.05
N ILE A 69 -12.90 -4.72 -21.25
CA ILE A 69 -13.95 -5.75 -21.37
C ILE A 69 -14.93 -5.60 -20.20
N TYR A 70 -16.20 -5.36 -20.50
CA TYR A 70 -17.27 -5.13 -19.53
C TYR A 70 -18.25 -6.30 -19.53
N ASN A 71 -18.10 -7.23 -18.58
CA ASN A 71 -18.96 -8.39 -18.39
C ASN A 71 -19.88 -8.15 -17.19
N LEU A 72 -20.86 -7.24 -17.35
CA LEU A 72 -21.72 -6.77 -16.27
C LEU A 72 -23.20 -7.10 -16.55
N LYS A 73 -23.91 -7.48 -15.48
CA LYS A 73 -25.36 -7.60 -15.43
C LYS A 73 -25.87 -6.91 -14.18
N ASP A 74 -26.77 -5.93 -14.35
CA ASP A 74 -27.45 -5.21 -13.25
C ASP A 74 -26.52 -4.51 -12.23
N GLY A 75 -25.24 -4.28 -12.60
CA GLY A 75 -24.18 -3.72 -11.76
C GLY A 75 -23.27 -4.75 -11.09
N VAL A 76 -23.49 -6.05 -11.34
CA VAL A 76 -22.71 -7.18 -10.83
C VAL A 76 -21.93 -7.83 -11.99
N GLY A 77 -20.70 -8.28 -11.75
CA GLY A 77 -19.89 -8.98 -12.76
C GLY A 77 -18.44 -8.55 -12.77
N THR A 78 -17.80 -8.45 -13.94
CA THR A 78 -16.40 -8.01 -14.05
C THR A 78 -16.17 -6.89 -15.06
N ILE A 79 -15.18 -6.05 -14.77
CA ILE A 79 -14.55 -5.16 -15.74
C ILE A 79 -13.08 -5.52 -15.82
N THR A 80 -12.53 -5.63 -17.02
CA THR A 80 -11.10 -5.89 -17.23
C THR A 80 -10.47 -4.76 -18.03
N MET A 81 -9.46 -4.11 -17.45
CA MET A 81 -8.70 -3.01 -18.05
C MET A 81 -7.28 -3.48 -18.38
N PRO A 82 -6.88 -3.51 -19.67
CA PRO A 82 -5.52 -3.82 -20.08
C PRO A 82 -4.65 -2.56 -20.14
N TYR A 83 -3.41 -2.69 -19.67
CA TYR A 83 -2.38 -1.66 -19.65
C TYR A 83 -1.15 -2.13 -20.43
N ILE A 84 -0.46 -1.20 -21.10
CA ILE A 84 0.74 -1.46 -21.89
C ILE A 84 1.85 -0.46 -21.57
N GLU A 85 3.08 -0.94 -21.57
CA GLU A 85 4.28 -0.14 -21.35
C GLU A 85 4.45 0.94 -22.44
N MET A 86 4.52 2.21 -22.03
CA MET A 86 4.53 3.37 -22.93
C MET A 86 5.81 3.44 -23.77
N SER A 87 6.94 3.06 -23.20
CA SER A 87 8.24 3.08 -23.87
C SER A 87 9.05 1.84 -23.52
N SER A 88 9.39 1.04 -24.54
CA SER A 88 10.28 -0.12 -24.43
C SER A 88 11.22 -0.16 -25.63
N ARG A 89 12.45 -0.63 -25.44
CA ARG A 89 13.41 -0.90 -26.53
C ARG A 89 13.24 -2.31 -27.13
N GLY A 90 12.16 -3.02 -26.79
CA GLY A 90 11.84 -4.35 -27.27
C GLY A 90 10.34 -4.64 -27.13
N LYS A 91 9.97 -5.84 -26.67
CA LYS A 91 8.58 -6.16 -26.31
C LYS A 91 8.07 -5.14 -25.27
N GLN A 92 6.92 -4.52 -25.53
CA GLN A 92 6.20 -3.75 -24.50
C GLN A 92 5.60 -4.71 -23.47
N SER A 93 5.93 -4.50 -22.20
CA SER A 93 5.32 -5.22 -21.07
C SER A 93 3.82 -4.92 -20.97
N LYS A 94 3.04 -5.89 -20.49
CA LYS A 94 1.58 -5.76 -20.31
C LYS A 94 1.14 -6.13 -18.90
N LEU A 95 0.11 -5.44 -18.42
CA LEU A 95 -0.64 -5.80 -17.22
C LEU A 95 -2.14 -5.78 -17.56
N THR A 96 -2.90 -6.64 -16.88
CA THR A 96 -4.35 -6.73 -17.01
C THR A 96 -4.94 -6.69 -15.62
N VAL A 97 -5.78 -5.69 -15.34
CA VAL A 97 -6.47 -5.52 -14.06
C VAL A 97 -7.94 -5.89 -14.24
N THR A 98 -8.38 -6.96 -13.58
CA THR A 98 -9.78 -7.41 -13.56
C THR A 98 -10.41 -7.06 -12.21
N TYR A 99 -11.38 -6.16 -12.23
CA TYR A 99 -12.25 -5.80 -11.12
C TYR A 99 -13.44 -6.76 -11.11
N ASN A 100 -13.76 -7.33 -9.95
CA ASN A 100 -14.99 -8.09 -9.69
C ASN A 100 -15.93 -7.22 -8.85
N LEU A 101 -17.12 -6.96 -9.37
CA LEU A 101 -18.00 -5.87 -8.96
C LEU A 101 -19.36 -6.37 -8.51
N PHE A 102 -19.96 -5.58 -7.62
CA PHE A 102 -21.36 -5.66 -7.24
C PHE A 102 -21.89 -4.25 -7.00
N LYS A 103 -23.22 -4.13 -6.87
CA LYS A 103 -23.91 -2.86 -6.76
C LYS A 103 -24.34 -2.57 -5.32
N VAL A 104 -24.05 -1.38 -4.83
CA VAL A 104 -24.50 -0.85 -3.53
C VAL A 104 -25.08 0.54 -3.75
N ASP A 105 -26.36 0.75 -3.45
CA ASP A 105 -27.05 2.06 -3.55
C ASP A 105 -26.75 2.85 -4.85
N GLY A 106 -26.84 2.15 -5.99
CA GLY A 106 -26.52 2.70 -7.31
C GLY A 106 -25.07 2.53 -7.76
N GLU A 107 -24.11 2.48 -6.84
CA GLU A 107 -22.67 2.52 -7.11
C GLU A 107 -22.04 1.14 -7.32
N PHE A 108 -20.93 1.12 -8.07
CA PHE A 108 -20.13 -0.08 -8.34
C PHE A 108 -19.04 -0.21 -7.28
N VAL A 109 -19.11 -1.27 -6.46
CA VAL A 109 -18.13 -1.56 -5.39
C VAL A 109 -17.32 -2.80 -5.74
N ILE A 110 -16.02 -2.78 -5.41
CA ILE A 110 -15.08 -3.86 -5.74
C ILE A 110 -15.14 -4.96 -4.66
N LYS A 111 -15.68 -6.13 -5.01
CA LYS A 111 -15.67 -7.34 -4.17
C LYS A 111 -14.27 -7.97 -4.10
N SER A 112 -13.59 -8.01 -5.24
CA SER A 112 -12.22 -8.50 -5.36
C SER A 112 -11.55 -7.93 -6.61
N LEU A 113 -10.23 -7.88 -6.63
CA LEU A 113 -9.43 -7.45 -7.76
C LEU A 113 -8.37 -8.49 -8.10
N LYS A 114 -8.09 -8.69 -9.38
CA LYS A 114 -7.04 -9.59 -9.88
C LYS A 114 -6.14 -8.82 -10.85
N ILE A 115 -4.83 -8.99 -10.73
CA ILE A 115 -3.83 -8.49 -11.69
C ILE A 115 -3.03 -9.68 -12.24
N THR A 116 -2.78 -9.67 -13.54
CA THR A 116 -1.95 -10.65 -14.27
C THR A 116 -1.19 -9.95 -15.39
N GLY A 117 -0.01 -10.45 -15.78
CA GLY A 117 0.77 -9.88 -16.88
C GLY A 117 2.24 -10.27 -16.85
N ASP A 118 3.10 -9.41 -17.41
CA ASP A 118 4.56 -9.61 -17.41
C ASP A 118 5.15 -9.45 -16.00
N TYR A 119 5.94 -10.46 -15.57
CA TYR A 119 6.40 -10.64 -14.18
C TYR A 119 7.07 -9.41 -13.56
N ASP A 120 8.02 -8.78 -14.25
CA ASP A 120 8.79 -7.66 -13.70
C ASP A 120 7.90 -6.43 -13.40
N LYS A 121 6.83 -6.21 -14.19
CA LYS A 121 5.83 -5.16 -13.92
C LYS A 121 4.91 -5.52 -12.76
N MET A 122 4.57 -6.80 -12.58
CA MET A 122 3.76 -7.23 -11.44
C MET A 122 4.50 -7.12 -10.12
N VAL A 123 5.80 -7.49 -10.10
CA VAL A 123 6.67 -7.31 -8.94
C VAL A 123 6.81 -5.83 -8.61
N LEU A 124 7.14 -4.98 -9.59
CA LEU A 124 7.26 -3.53 -9.41
C LEU A 124 5.95 -2.91 -8.88
N PHE A 125 4.81 -3.26 -9.47
CA PHE A 125 3.51 -2.80 -9.00
C PHE A 125 3.23 -3.25 -7.56
N TYR A 126 3.42 -4.53 -7.23
CA TYR A 126 3.12 -5.04 -5.89
C TYR A 126 3.96 -4.37 -4.80
N VAL A 127 5.28 -4.36 -4.99
CA VAL A 127 6.25 -3.77 -4.06
C VAL A 127 5.94 -2.29 -3.85
N THR A 128 5.70 -1.55 -4.93
CA THR A 128 5.59 -0.09 -4.87
C THR A 128 4.19 0.40 -4.48
N PHE A 129 3.11 -0.30 -4.85
CA PHE A 129 1.73 0.16 -4.57
C PHE A 129 1.36 -0.06 -3.10
N TRP A 130 1.81 -1.17 -2.51
CA TRP A 130 1.56 -1.50 -1.10
C TRP A 130 2.75 -1.20 -0.16
N ASN A 131 3.87 -0.74 -0.71
CA ASN A 131 5.15 -0.55 -0.01
C ASN A 131 5.55 -1.80 0.79
N THR A 132 5.60 -2.94 0.09
CA THR A 132 5.86 -4.27 0.64
C THR A 132 7.20 -4.83 0.15
N GLU A 133 8.02 -5.32 1.08
CA GLU A 133 9.23 -6.05 0.70
C GLU A 133 8.88 -7.49 0.26
N ILE A 134 9.47 -7.91 -0.86
CA ILE A 134 9.41 -9.30 -1.34
C ILE A 134 10.76 -9.96 -1.03
N ASN A 135 10.79 -10.87 -0.07
CA ASN A 135 11.87 -11.87 -0.01
C ASN A 135 11.71 -12.79 -1.23
N VAL A 136 12.68 -12.74 -2.15
CA VAL A 136 12.55 -13.31 -3.51
C VAL A 136 12.81 -14.82 -3.56
N GLU A 137 12.26 -15.56 -2.60
CA GLU A 137 12.08 -17.00 -2.73
C GLU A 137 11.00 -17.25 -3.79
N LYS A 138 11.42 -17.76 -4.94
CA LYS A 138 10.58 -17.93 -6.12
C LYS A 138 9.52 -19.00 -5.88
N ASN A 139 8.33 -18.80 -6.43
CA ASN A 139 7.18 -19.71 -6.38
C ASN A 139 6.45 -19.83 -5.02
N TYR A 140 6.74 -18.96 -4.04
CA TYR A 140 5.91 -18.84 -2.84
C TYR A 140 4.80 -17.80 -3.02
N SER A 141 3.67 -17.98 -2.34
CA SER A 141 2.62 -16.96 -2.26
C SER A 141 2.84 -16.07 -1.05
N ILE A 142 2.91 -14.76 -1.28
CA ILE A 142 3.09 -13.73 -0.24
C ILE A 142 1.74 -13.10 0.03
N THR A 143 1.30 -13.10 1.29
CA THR A 143 -0.03 -12.65 1.69
C THR A 143 0.09 -11.55 2.76
N ASN A 144 -0.44 -10.37 2.45
CA ASN A 144 -0.46 -9.20 3.33
C ASN A 144 -1.91 -8.80 3.64
N ASN A 145 -2.16 -8.25 4.84
CA ASN A 145 -3.48 -7.79 5.28
C ASN A 145 -3.49 -6.27 5.46
N PHE A 146 -4.38 -5.58 4.77
CA PHE A 146 -4.57 -4.13 4.84
C PHE A 146 -6.00 -3.79 5.28
N VAL A 147 -6.23 -3.85 6.59
CA VAL A 147 -7.54 -3.72 7.25
C VAL A 147 -8.51 -4.82 6.80
N GLN A 148 -9.35 -4.60 5.78
CA GLN A 148 -10.26 -5.62 5.25
C GLN A 148 -9.73 -6.30 3.99
N ASP A 149 -8.69 -5.76 3.35
CA ASP A 149 -8.15 -6.28 2.10
C ASP A 149 -7.07 -7.34 2.40
N LEU A 150 -7.34 -8.60 2.05
CA LEU A 150 -6.36 -9.68 1.98
C LEU A 150 -5.71 -9.66 0.59
N ILE A 151 -4.39 -9.47 0.56
CA ILE A 151 -3.63 -9.17 -0.66
C ILE A 151 -2.57 -10.24 -0.87
N THR A 152 -2.85 -11.18 -1.77
CA THR A 152 -1.96 -12.30 -2.08
C THR A 152 -1.28 -12.09 -3.43
N PHE A 153 0.05 -12.16 -3.46
CA PHE A 153 0.86 -12.27 -4.67
C PHE A 153 1.43 -13.68 -4.77
N ASN A 154 0.96 -14.43 -5.76
CA ASN A 154 1.54 -15.71 -6.15
C ASN A 154 2.79 -15.43 -7.00
N ASN A 155 3.97 -15.55 -6.38
CA ASN A 155 5.28 -15.23 -6.97
C ASN A 155 5.80 -16.32 -7.94
N ASN A 156 4.90 -16.87 -8.76
CA ASN A 156 5.23 -17.81 -9.82
C ASN A 156 5.71 -17.04 -11.06
N VAL A 157 6.95 -17.28 -11.49
CA VAL A 157 7.58 -16.57 -12.62
C VAL A 157 6.89 -16.84 -13.97
N GLN A 158 6.22 -17.99 -14.12
CA GLN A 158 5.52 -18.37 -15.37
C GLN A 158 4.09 -17.82 -15.46
N ASN A 159 3.43 -17.62 -14.32
CA ASN A 159 2.05 -17.14 -14.23
C ASN A 159 1.86 -16.35 -12.92
N PRO A 160 2.42 -15.13 -12.83
CA PRO A 160 2.28 -14.29 -11.65
C PRO A 160 0.83 -13.78 -11.54
N ILE A 161 0.28 -13.84 -10.32
CA ILE A 161 -1.09 -13.38 -10.04
C ILE A 161 -1.07 -12.58 -8.73
N ILE A 162 -1.58 -11.35 -8.77
CA ILE A 162 -1.96 -10.61 -7.57
C ILE A 162 -3.48 -10.72 -7.43
N THR A 163 -3.97 -11.07 -6.24
CA THR A 163 -5.39 -11.05 -5.90
C THR A 163 -5.61 -10.26 -4.63
N VAL A 164 -6.57 -9.35 -4.67
CA VAL A 164 -7.11 -8.64 -3.50
C VAL A 164 -8.52 -9.15 -3.27
N THR A 165 -8.81 -9.61 -2.05
CA THR A 165 -10.13 -10.08 -1.63
C THR A 165 -10.54 -9.42 -0.33
N ASN A 166 -11.77 -8.93 -0.28
CA ASN A 166 -12.35 -8.42 0.95
C ASN A 166 -12.59 -9.58 1.94
N THR A 167 -12.10 -9.44 3.18
CA THR A 167 -12.24 -10.44 4.26
C THR A 167 -13.53 -10.30 5.07
N THR A 168 -14.18 -9.13 5.04
CA THR A 168 -15.41 -8.83 5.78
C THR A 168 -16.69 -9.05 4.96
N ILE A 169 -16.57 -9.22 3.63
CA ILE A 169 -17.69 -9.46 2.69
C ILE A 169 -18.32 -10.86 2.78
N SER A 170 -18.06 -11.62 3.86
CA SER A 170 -18.78 -12.85 4.17
C SER A 170 -20.28 -12.62 4.40
N ASP A 171 -20.66 -11.37 4.74
CA ASP A 171 -22.05 -10.89 4.74
C ASP A 171 -22.16 -9.61 3.89
N THR A 172 -22.80 -9.73 2.72
CA THR A 172 -23.03 -8.62 1.79
C THR A 172 -23.95 -7.54 2.37
N ASN A 173 -24.90 -7.90 3.23
CA ASN A 173 -25.85 -6.97 3.84
C ASN A 173 -25.15 -6.14 4.93
N LYS A 174 -24.30 -6.79 5.74
CA LYS A 174 -23.43 -6.10 6.69
C LYS A 174 -22.46 -5.16 5.95
N PHE A 175 -21.75 -5.64 4.93
CA PHE A 175 -20.85 -4.79 4.14
C PHE A 175 -21.59 -3.56 3.57
N THR A 176 -22.78 -3.78 2.99
CA THR A 176 -23.63 -2.71 2.45
C THR A 176 -23.97 -1.67 3.52
N THR A 177 -24.31 -2.12 4.73
CA THR A 177 -24.63 -1.27 5.87
C THR A 177 -23.40 -0.45 6.31
N ASP A 178 -22.24 -1.09 6.46
CA ASP A 178 -20.99 -0.45 6.88
C ASP A 178 -20.51 0.59 5.84
N PHE A 179 -20.57 0.26 4.55
CA PHE A 179 -20.24 1.16 3.42
C PHE A 179 -21.14 2.41 3.42
N LEU A 180 -22.46 2.24 3.48
CA LEU A 180 -23.41 3.35 3.46
C LEU A 180 -23.35 4.23 4.72
N ASN A 181 -23.08 3.63 5.88
CA ASN A 181 -22.90 4.39 7.13
C ASN A 181 -21.64 5.26 7.06
N LYS A 182 -20.53 4.77 6.51
CA LYS A 182 -19.34 5.60 6.31
C LYS A 182 -19.54 6.67 5.23
N LYS A 183 -20.20 6.37 4.11
CA LYS A 183 -20.48 7.36 3.06
C LYS A 183 -21.21 8.59 3.62
N LYS A 184 -22.19 8.37 4.50
CA LYS A 184 -22.88 9.44 5.25
C LYS A 184 -21.95 10.21 6.19
N LEU A 185 -21.00 9.53 6.85
CA LEU A 185 -20.01 10.15 7.73
C LEU A 185 -19.03 11.05 6.95
N GLU A 186 -18.48 10.59 5.83
CA GLU A 186 -17.57 11.37 4.98
C GLU A 186 -18.29 12.59 4.37
N GLN A 187 -19.55 12.43 3.93
CA GLN A 187 -20.40 13.54 3.49
C GLN A 187 -20.64 14.56 4.61
N SER A 188 -20.97 14.10 5.83
CA SER A 188 -21.20 14.98 6.99
C SER A 188 -19.94 15.74 7.41
N GLN A 189 -18.77 15.09 7.36
CA GLN A 189 -17.49 15.73 7.64
C GLN A 189 -17.13 16.80 6.60
N THR A 190 -17.44 16.56 5.32
CA THR A 190 -17.24 17.53 4.24
C THR A 190 -18.14 18.75 4.43
N ILE A 191 -19.42 18.55 4.76
CA ILE A 191 -20.38 19.64 5.04
C ILE A 191 -19.94 20.49 6.25
N ASN A 192 -19.44 19.86 7.32
CA ASN A 192 -18.95 20.59 8.48
C ASN A 192 -17.71 21.44 8.14
N LEU A 193 -16.76 20.93 7.35
CA LEU A 193 -15.61 21.71 6.89
C LEU A 193 -16.00 22.92 6.03
N ASP A 194 -17.03 22.81 5.19
CA ASP A 194 -17.59 23.94 4.43
C ASP A 194 -18.40 24.91 5.30
N THR A 195 -18.85 24.48 6.49
CA THR A 195 -19.63 25.29 7.44
C THR A 195 -18.72 26.05 8.40
N ASP A 196 -17.68 25.39 8.94
CA ASP A 196 -16.66 26.01 9.79
C ASP A 196 -15.91 27.12 9.03
N ASN A 197 -15.65 26.93 7.73
CA ASN A 197 -15.07 27.98 6.86
C ASN A 197 -16.04 29.13 6.53
N ARG A 198 -17.34 29.04 6.85
CA ARG A 198 -18.32 30.12 6.68
C ARG A 198 -18.65 30.85 7.98
N ASN A 199 -18.41 30.22 9.14
CA ASN A 199 -18.76 30.77 10.45
C ASN A 199 -17.60 31.52 11.14
N ILE A 200 -16.61 32.03 10.39
CA ILE A 200 -15.52 32.89 10.92
C ILE A 200 -15.85 34.39 10.74
N VAL A 201 -17.15 34.73 10.75
CA VAL A 201 -17.68 36.09 11.01
C VAL A 201 -19.01 35.92 11.76
N GLU A 202 -19.15 36.59 12.91
CA GLU A 202 -20.37 36.70 13.74
C GLU A 202 -20.93 35.37 14.35
N ASP A 203 -21.41 35.31 15.59
CA ASP A 203 -21.32 36.25 16.72
C ASP A 203 -21.32 35.47 18.07
N LYS A 204 -20.99 36.14 19.18
CA LYS A 204 -20.91 35.55 20.52
C LYS A 204 -22.29 35.23 21.08
N SER A 205 -22.53 33.95 21.39
CA SER A 205 -23.42 33.59 22.49
C SER A 205 -22.88 32.37 23.24
N GLU A 206 -22.73 32.50 24.56
CA GLU A 206 -22.36 31.39 25.43
C GLU A 206 -23.61 30.56 25.71
N THR A 207 -23.55 29.23 25.55
CA THR A 207 -24.57 28.32 26.09
C THR A 207 -23.87 27.13 26.70
N ILE A 208 -23.82 27.10 28.04
CA ILE A 208 -23.29 25.97 28.80
C ILE A 208 -24.27 24.82 28.68
N ILE A 209 -23.86 23.73 28.02
CA ILE A 209 -24.58 22.46 27.98
C ILE A 209 -23.71 21.45 28.72
N GLU A 210 -24.29 20.72 29.68
CA GLU A 210 -23.56 19.72 30.46
C GLU A 210 -23.10 18.56 29.58
N ASP A 211 -21.78 18.32 29.53
CA ASP A 211 -21.17 17.20 28.83
C ASP A 211 -21.51 15.86 29.51
N LYS A 212 -22.67 15.29 29.17
CA LYS A 212 -22.89 13.85 29.32
C LYS A 212 -21.96 13.14 28.33
N PRO A 213 -21.02 12.28 28.79
CA PRO A 213 -20.00 11.73 27.93
C PRO A 213 -20.61 10.83 26.86
N ILE A 214 -20.71 11.36 25.64
CA ILE A 214 -21.14 10.62 24.45
C ILE A 214 -20.11 9.50 24.22
N LYS A 215 -20.53 8.25 24.42
CA LYS A 215 -19.73 7.09 24.00
C LYS A 215 -19.60 7.10 22.48
N ARG A 216 -18.49 7.65 21.98
CA ARG A 216 -18.13 7.63 20.56
C ARG A 216 -17.78 6.18 20.19
N ASN A 217 -18.55 5.59 19.26
CA ASN A 217 -18.33 4.21 18.80
C ASN A 217 -17.23 4.10 17.72
N THR A 218 -16.57 5.21 17.38
CA THR A 218 -15.57 5.29 16.30
C THR A 218 -14.34 6.02 16.84
N PRO A 219 -13.14 5.41 16.81
CA PRO A 219 -11.96 6.03 17.41
C PRO A 219 -11.49 7.23 16.61
N ILE A 220 -11.10 8.30 17.30
CA ILE A 220 -10.47 9.48 16.68
C ILE A 220 -9.06 9.08 16.24
N ILE A 221 -8.82 9.02 14.92
CA ILE A 221 -7.52 8.70 14.35
C ILE A 221 -6.73 10.00 14.13
N LYS A 222 -5.56 10.12 14.76
CA LYS A 222 -4.62 11.24 14.56
C LYS A 222 -3.25 10.68 14.17
N THR A 223 -2.52 11.37 13.30
CA THR A 223 -1.19 10.95 12.84
C THR A 223 -0.16 12.06 13.06
N GLU A 224 0.98 11.71 13.62
CA GLU A 224 2.09 12.61 13.95
C GLU A 224 3.38 12.11 13.29
N LYS A 225 4.15 13.01 12.65
CA LYS A 225 5.49 12.70 12.12
C LYS A 225 6.56 13.27 13.05
N LYS A 226 7.48 12.42 13.54
CA LYS A 226 8.65 12.80 14.36
C LYS A 226 9.94 12.44 13.63
N VAL A 227 10.84 13.40 13.46
CA VAL A 227 12.11 13.23 12.73
C VAL A 227 13.28 13.40 13.70
N PHE A 228 14.18 12.42 13.76
CA PHE A 228 15.31 12.39 14.69
C PHE A 228 16.47 11.57 14.14
N LYS A 229 17.71 11.92 14.49
CA LYS A 229 18.90 11.14 14.06
C LYS A 229 19.24 10.05 15.06
N VAL A 230 19.51 8.85 14.53
CA VAL A 230 19.83 7.63 15.27
C VAL A 230 21.14 7.05 14.77
N LYS A 231 22.02 6.71 15.71
CA LYS A 231 23.29 6.04 15.45
C LYS A 231 23.37 4.71 16.18
N LYS A 232 23.43 3.60 15.45
CA LYS A 232 23.68 2.25 15.96
C LYS A 232 25.18 1.93 15.83
N LYS A 233 25.80 1.50 16.92
CA LYS A 233 27.17 0.95 16.94
C LYS A 233 27.21 -0.31 17.78
N LYS A 234 27.41 -1.47 17.14
CA LYS A 234 27.09 -2.79 17.71
C LYS A 234 25.63 -2.81 18.21
N ASP A 235 25.43 -3.07 19.50
CA ASP A 235 24.12 -3.08 20.16
C ASP A 235 23.77 -1.76 20.86
N THR A 236 24.65 -0.75 20.78
CA THR A 236 24.44 0.56 21.40
C THR A 236 23.75 1.53 20.43
N PHE A 237 22.66 2.14 20.87
CA PHE A 237 21.92 3.17 20.12
C PHE A 237 22.11 4.54 20.76
N THR A 238 22.43 5.54 19.95
CA THR A 238 22.52 6.96 20.34
C THR A 238 21.48 7.77 19.57
N PHE A 239 20.81 8.70 20.24
CA PHE A 239 19.77 9.57 19.67
C PHE A 239 20.21 11.01 19.85
N ASN A 240 20.21 11.81 18.77
CA ASN A 240 20.74 13.18 18.81
C ASN A 240 19.77 14.20 19.42
N ASN A 241 18.46 13.90 19.39
CA ASN A 241 17.40 14.74 19.95
C ASN A 241 16.72 13.99 21.11
N PRO A 242 16.17 14.70 22.12
CA PRO A 242 15.26 14.08 23.07
C PRO A 242 14.02 13.55 22.32
N ILE A 243 13.68 12.29 22.54
CA ILE A 243 12.49 11.63 22.02
C ILE A 243 11.79 10.87 23.14
N ASP A 244 10.49 10.62 22.97
CA ASP A 244 9.70 9.81 23.90
C ASP A 244 10.29 8.40 24.11
N GLU A 245 10.19 7.87 25.32
CA GLU A 245 10.80 6.58 25.68
C GLU A 245 10.09 5.38 25.01
N THR A 246 8.78 5.47 24.75
CA THR A 246 8.04 4.48 23.96
C THR A 246 8.58 4.42 22.53
N LEU A 247 8.75 5.59 21.92
CA LEU A 247 9.27 5.73 20.55
C LEU A 247 10.73 5.27 20.46
N LYS A 248 11.56 5.63 21.44
CA LYS A 248 12.95 5.18 21.60
C LYS A 248 13.04 3.65 21.68
N ASN A 249 12.24 3.02 22.53
CA ASN A 249 12.22 1.57 22.71
C ASN A 249 11.73 0.84 21.45
N LYS A 250 10.66 1.30 20.81
CA LYS A 250 10.18 0.73 19.52
C LYS A 250 11.18 0.94 18.38
N THR A 251 11.94 2.04 18.38
CA THR A 251 13.05 2.24 17.43
C THR A 251 14.17 1.23 17.65
N ILE A 252 14.59 1.02 18.91
CA ILE A 252 15.62 0.03 19.28
C ILE A 252 15.16 -1.39 18.91
N GLU A 253 13.90 -1.74 19.19
CA GLU A 253 13.30 -3.02 18.84
C GLU A 253 13.36 -3.28 17.34
N TYR A 254 12.85 -2.35 16.52
CA TYR A 254 12.81 -2.47 15.06
C TYR A 254 14.21 -2.55 14.44
N TYR A 255 15.13 -1.67 14.84
CA TYR A 255 16.47 -1.58 14.25
C TYR A 255 17.52 -2.52 14.88
N LYS A 256 17.16 -3.37 15.85
CA LYS A 256 18.12 -4.23 16.58
C LYS A 256 18.94 -5.14 15.66
N THR A 257 18.29 -5.74 14.66
CA THR A 257 18.86 -6.71 13.71
C THR A 257 19.73 -6.09 12.62
N PHE A 258 19.72 -4.76 12.49
CA PHE A 258 20.47 -4.04 11.45
C PHE A 258 21.96 -3.92 11.81
N LYS A 259 22.81 -3.71 10.80
CA LYS A 259 24.23 -3.40 10.99
C LYS A 259 24.43 -2.02 11.64
N ASP A 260 25.66 -1.67 11.99
CA ASP A 260 26.01 -0.32 12.42
C ASP A 260 25.58 0.72 11.36
N PHE A 261 24.99 1.83 11.80
CA PHE A 261 24.49 2.90 10.92
C PHE A 261 24.42 4.25 11.66
N ASN A 262 24.33 5.33 10.89
CA ASN A 262 24.03 6.69 11.34
C ASN A 262 23.03 7.33 10.35
N CYS A 263 21.74 7.29 10.68
CA CYS A 263 20.63 7.70 9.80
C CYS A 263 19.80 8.83 10.41
N THR A 264 19.11 9.59 9.56
CA THR A 264 17.88 10.29 9.96
C THR A 264 16.74 9.27 9.94
N ILE A 265 15.91 9.25 10.98
CA ILE A 265 14.71 8.41 11.08
C ILE A 265 13.48 9.31 11.13
N THR A 266 12.52 9.04 10.26
CA THR A 266 11.17 9.60 10.32
C THR A 266 10.24 8.53 10.87
N ALA A 267 9.74 8.73 12.08
CA ALA A 267 8.68 7.92 12.66
C ALA A 267 7.32 8.57 12.39
N THR A 268 6.38 7.80 11.85
CA THR A 268 4.98 8.18 11.73
C THR A 268 4.19 7.41 12.79
N LEU A 269 3.59 8.13 13.74
CA LEU A 269 2.83 7.59 14.87
C LEU A 269 1.33 7.80 14.61
N THR A 270 0.51 6.75 14.69
CA THR A 270 -0.95 6.86 14.53
C THR A 270 -1.68 6.51 15.84
N TYR A 271 -2.30 7.52 16.43
CA TYR A 271 -3.07 7.41 17.67
C TYR A 271 -4.54 7.07 17.36
N TYR A 272 -5.17 6.28 18.23
CA TYR A 272 -6.59 5.94 18.21
C TYR A 272 -7.20 6.37 19.55
N ASP A 273 -8.11 7.34 19.54
CA ASP A 273 -8.61 8.01 20.76
C ASP A 273 -7.46 8.53 21.63
N ASP A 274 -6.49 9.19 20.99
CA ASP A 274 -5.25 9.68 21.59
C ASP A 274 -4.34 8.60 22.22
N VAL A 275 -4.67 7.31 22.08
CA VAL A 275 -3.84 6.18 22.50
C VAL A 275 -3.03 5.62 21.33
N LEU A 276 -1.70 5.60 21.47
CA LEU A 276 -0.79 4.94 20.53
C LEU A 276 -0.92 3.40 20.65
N LYS A 277 -1.04 2.69 19.52
CA LYS A 277 -1.07 1.21 19.48
C LYS A 277 0.30 0.66 19.10
N GLU A 278 0.69 -0.52 19.60
CA GLU A 278 2.05 -1.05 19.39
C GLU A 278 2.47 -1.16 17.91
N ASN A 279 1.53 -1.54 17.03
CA ASN A 279 1.76 -1.71 15.59
C ASN A 279 1.40 -0.45 14.76
N SER A 280 1.24 0.71 15.41
CA SER A 280 0.84 1.98 14.76
C SER A 280 1.98 2.98 14.56
N ILE A 281 3.22 2.55 14.80
CA ILE A 281 4.44 3.31 14.46
C ILE A 281 5.02 2.73 13.18
N ARG A 282 5.28 3.58 12.18
CA ARG A 282 6.06 3.24 10.98
C ARG A 282 7.35 4.04 10.96
N PHE A 283 8.48 3.37 10.69
CA PHE A 283 9.80 4.01 10.56
C PHE A 283 10.22 4.08 9.09
N VAL A 284 10.84 5.19 8.71
CA VAL A 284 11.53 5.38 7.41
C VAL A 284 12.92 5.95 7.69
N SER A 285 13.95 5.35 7.10
CA SER A 285 15.34 5.80 7.22
C SER A 285 15.75 6.66 6.01
N SER A 286 16.43 7.78 6.25
CA SER A 286 17.15 8.57 5.24
C SER A 286 18.57 8.90 5.70
N ASP A 287 19.40 9.42 4.79
CA ASP A 287 20.73 9.99 5.07
C ASP A 287 21.71 9.04 5.79
N CYS A 288 21.53 7.73 5.62
CA CYS A 288 22.31 6.70 6.29
C CYS A 288 23.77 6.67 5.85
N ASN A 289 24.68 6.68 6.83
CA ASN A 289 26.13 6.46 6.69
C ASN A 289 26.61 5.38 7.68
#